data_AF-A0A0U4VPL6-F1
#
_entry.id   AF-A0A0U4VPL6-F1
#
_cell.length_a   1.000
_cell.length_b   1.000
_cell.length_c   1.000
_cell.angle_alpha   90.00
_cell.angle_beta   90.00
_cell.angle_gamma   90.00
#
_symmetry.space_group_name_H-M   'P 1'
#
loop_
_entity.id
_entity.type
_entity.pdbx_description
1 polymer ?
#
loop_
_entity_poly.entity_id
_entity_poly.type
_entity_poly.pdbx_seq_one_letter_code
_entity_poly.pdbx_strand_id
1 'polypeptide(L)' 'MSSDNDIQVREALLALHRQLQENVAQLGSIDCEDSGARAMIDAINALNELAATLVVEASLLVPLPAL' A
#
# COMPACT_ATOMS: atom_id res chain seq x y z
N MET A 1 -23.77 -1.37 -14.45
CA MET A 1 -23.43 -1.57 -13.02
C MET A 1 -22.02 -2.11 -12.80
N SER A 2 -21.38 -2.81 -13.76
CA SER A 2 -19.98 -3.27 -13.60
C SER A 2 -18.96 -2.12 -13.56
N SER A 3 -19.08 -1.15 -14.47
CA SER A 3 -18.10 -0.06 -14.64
C SER A 3 -17.92 0.81 -13.39
N ASP A 4 -18.99 1.13 -12.67
CA ASP A 4 -18.91 1.97 -11.45
C ASP A 4 -18.22 1.22 -10.30
N ASN A 5 -18.43 -0.09 -10.19
CA ASN A 5 -17.74 -0.93 -9.23
C ASN A 5 -16.24 -1.04 -9.57
N ASP A 6 -15.90 -1.19 -10.85
CA ASP A 6 -14.50 -1.27 -11.30
C ASP A 6 -13.75 0.03 -11.01
N ILE A 7 -14.39 1.19 -11.22
CA ILE A 7 -13.82 2.50 -10.85
C ILE A 7 -13.61 2.61 -9.33
N GLN A 8 -14.61 2.25 -8.52
CA GLN A 8 -14.51 2.31 -7.05
C GLN A 8 -13.41 1.38 -6.51
N VAL A 9 -13.30 0.16 -7.05
CA VAL A 9 -12.24 -0.78 -6.66
C VAL A 9 -10.87 -0.22 -6.98
N ARG A 10 -10.68 0.36 -8.17
CA ARG A 10 -9.41 0.98 -8.55
C ARG A 10 -9.06 2.17 -7.65
N GLU A 11 -10.02 3.03 -7.34
CA GLU A 11 -9.81 4.16 -6.43
C GLU A 11 -9.44 3.69 -5.01
N ALA A 12 -10.12 2.65 -4.51
CA ALA A 12 -9.81 2.07 -3.21
C ALA A 12 -8.39 1.47 -3.16
N LEU A 13 -7.96 0.78 -4.23
CA LEU A 13 -6.61 0.25 -4.33
C LEU A 13 -5.56 1.37 -4.37
N LEU A 14 -5.79 2.44 -5.13
CA LEU A 14 -4.87 3.59 -5.17
C LEU A 14 -4.79 4.31 -3.82
N ALA A 15 -5.93 4.45 -3.11
CA ALA A 15 -5.96 5.00 -1.76
C ALA A 15 -5.17 4.13 -0.78
N LEU A 16 -5.34 2.81 -0.85
CA LEU A 16 -4.58 1.85 -0.03
C LEU A 16 -3.08 1.92 -0.31
N HIS A 17 -2.68 2.03 -1.58
CA HIS A 17 -1.27 2.19 -1.93
C HIS A 17 -0.65 3.45 -1.30
N ARG A 18 -1.35 4.60 -1.36
CA ARG A 18 -0.90 5.84 -0.71
C ARG A 18 -0.76 5.66 0.79
N GLN A 19 -1.74 5.04 1.44
CA GLN A 19 -1.69 4.79 2.88
C GLN A 19 -0.48 3.91 3.26
N LEU A 20 -0.16 2.89 2.46
CA LEU A 20 1.00 2.03 2.70
C LEU A 20 2.32 2.80 2.55
N GLN A 21 2.43 3.68 1.56
CA GLN A 21 3.61 4.55 1.38
C GLN A 21 3.77 5.54 2.55
N GLU A 22 2.67 6.11 3.05
CA GLU A 22 2.68 6.98 4.23
C GLU A 22 3.12 6.21 5.48
N ASN A 23 2.64 4.97 5.67
CA ASN A 23 3.06 4.13 6.78
C ASN A 23 4.57 3.83 6.71
N VAL A 24 5.12 3.58 5.52
CA VAL A 24 6.56 3.36 5.33
C VAL A 24 7.37 4.59 5.76
N ALA A 25 6.94 5.77 5.31
CA ALA A 25 7.59 7.03 5.66
C ALA A 25 7.54 7.31 7.17
N GLN A 26 6.39 7.06 7.81
CA GLN A 26 6.21 7.25 9.26
C GLN A 26 7.09 6.28 10.06
N LEU A 27 7.06 4.99 9.75
CA LEU A 27 7.87 3.98 10.42
C LEU A 27 9.38 4.22 10.23
N GLY A 28 9.79 4.69 9.05
CA GLY A 28 11.18 5.08 8.78
C GLY A 28 11.67 6.25 9.64
N SER A 29 10.75 7.12 10.09
CA SER A 29 11.06 8.26 10.96
C SER A 29 11.11 7.94 12.46
N ILE A 30 10.72 6.72 12.86
CA ILE A 30 10.75 6.31 14.27
C ILE A 30 12.21 6.10 14.68
N ASP A 31 12.69 6.97 15.56
CA ASP A 31 13.94 6.77 16.27
C ASP A 31 13.74 5.73 17.37
N CYS A 32 14.50 4.63 17.32
CA CYS A 32 14.34 3.50 18.22
C CYS A 32 15.71 2.93 18.57
N GLU A 33 16.07 3.03 19.85
CA GLU A 33 17.36 2.56 20.36
C GLU A 33 17.36 1.05 20.68
N ASP A 34 16.18 0.45 20.84
CA ASP A 34 16.06 -0.99 21.08
C ASP A 34 16.18 -1.78 19.78
N SER A 35 17.22 -2.61 19.68
CA SER A 35 17.52 -3.40 18.48
C SER A 35 16.40 -4.38 18.07
N GLY A 36 15.65 -4.91 19.03
CA GLY A 36 14.56 -5.85 18.75
C GLY A 36 13.33 -5.14 18.17
N ALA A 37 12.96 -4.02 18.78
CA ALA A 37 11.91 -3.15 18.27
C ALA A 37 12.29 -2.57 16.90
N ARG A 38 13.57 -2.19 16.70
CA ARG A 38 14.04 -1.72 15.39
C ARG A 38 13.92 -2.79 14.30
N ALA A 39 14.32 -4.03 14.59
CA ALA A 39 14.15 -5.14 13.65
C ALA A 39 12.67 -5.40 13.31
N MET A 40 11.77 -5.25 14.28
CA MET A 40 10.34 -5.36 14.05
C MET A 40 9.79 -4.20 13.19
N ILE A 41 10.23 -2.96 13.44
CA ILE A 41 9.90 -1.80 12.60
C ILE A 41 10.36 -2.02 11.15
N ASP A 42 11.60 -2.48 10.95
CA ASP A 42 12.15 -2.74 9.62
C ASP A 42 11.37 -3.87 8.91
N ALA A 43 10.97 -4.93 9.64
CA ALA A 43 10.14 -6.01 9.09
C ALA A 43 8.74 -5.52 8.68
N ILE A 44 8.10 -4.68 9.50
CA ILE A 44 6.81 -4.07 9.17
C ILE A 44 6.95 -3.15 7.95
N ASN A 45 8.04 -2.40 7.85
CA ASN A 45 8.33 -1.57 6.68
C ASN A 45 8.44 -2.40 5.40
N ALA A 46 9.21 -3.47 5.42
CA ALA A 46 9.35 -4.37 4.28
C ALA A 46 7.99 -4.98 3.85
N LEU A 47 7.13 -5.32 4.82
CA LEU A 47 5.78 -5.81 4.53
C LEU A 47 4.89 -4.73 3.90
N ASN A 48 4.99 -3.48 4.37
CA ASN A 48 4.22 -2.38 3.80
C ASN A 48 4.66 -2.06 2.36
N GLU A 49 5.96 -2.11 2.07
CA GLU A 49 6.49 -1.93 0.71
C GLU A 49 6.03 -3.04 -0.24
N LEU A 50 6.08 -4.29 0.22
CA LEU A 50 5.58 -5.44 -0.55
C LEU A 50 4.08 -5.32 -0.81
N ALA A 51 3.30 -4.99 0.21
CA ALA A 51 1.87 -4.77 0.07
C ALA A 51 1.57 -3.62 -0.90
N ALA A 52 2.33 -2.52 -0.83
CA ALA A 52 2.16 -1.38 -1.72
C ALA A 52 2.38 -1.77 -3.19
N THR A 53 3.38 -2.63 -3.45
CA THR A 53 3.67 -3.17 -4.77
C THR A 53 2.53 -4.05 -5.28
N LEU A 54 2.07 -5.01 -4.47
CA LEU A 54 0.97 -5.92 -4.82
C LEU A 54 -0.34 -5.17 -5.09
N VAL A 55 -0.63 -4.12 -4.31
CA VAL A 55 -1.83 -3.29 -4.49
C VAL A 55 -1.78 -2.52 -5.81
N VAL A 56 -0.62 -1.99 -6.20
CA VAL A 56 -0.44 -1.35 -7.50
C VAL A 56 -0.62 -2.35 -8.63
N GLU A 57 0.01 -3.53 -8.54
CA GLU A 57 -0.14 -4.59 -9.54
C GLU A 57 -1.60 -5.02 -9.67
N ALA A 58 -2.30 -5.22 -8.54
CA ALA A 58 -3.72 -5.56 -8.53
C ALA A 58 -4.58 -4.45 -9.18
N SER A 59 -4.22 -3.17 -8.99
CA SER A 59 -4.95 -2.06 -9.60
C SER A 59 -4.88 -2.05 -11.13
N LEU A 60 -3.79 -2.59 -11.71
CA LEU A 60 -3.63 -2.73 -13.16
C LEU A 60 -4.50 -3.85 -13.75
N LEU A 61 -4.93 -4.81 -12.93
CA LEU A 61 -5.81 -5.89 -13.34
C LEU A 61 -7.29 -5.47 -13.35
N VAL A 62 -7.63 -4.33 -12.73
CA VAL A 62 -8.99 -3.80 -12.75
C VAL A 62 -9.32 -3.26 -14.15
N PRO A 63 -10.40 -3.73 -14.80
CA PRO A 63 -10.76 -3.30 -16.14
C PRO A 63 -10.91 -1.76 -16.23
N LEU A 64 -10.36 -1.18 -17.31
CA LEU A 64 -10.65 0.22 -17.62
C LEU A 64 -12.11 0.32 -18.08
N PRO A 65 -12.87 1.33 -17.58
CA PRO A 65 -14.21 1.57 -18.11
C PRO A 65 -14.09 1.83 -19.61
N ALA A 66 -14.93 1.15 -20.40
CA ALA A 66 -15.00 1.39 -21.83
C ALA A 66 -15.44 2.84 -22.07
N LEU A 67 -14.67 3.57 -22.89
CA LEU A 67 -14.95 4.95 -23.32
C LEU A 67 -16.27 5.06 -24.09
#